data_AF-A0A9D2AUX9-F1
#
_entry.id   AF-A0A9D2AUX9-F1
#
_cell.length_a   1.000
_cell.length_b   1.000
_cell.length_c   1.000
_cell.angle_alpha   90.00
_cell.angle_beta   90.00
_cell.angle_gamma   90.00
#
_symmetry.space_group_name_H-M   'P 1'
#
loop_
_entity.id
_entity.type
_entity.pdbx_description
1 polymer ?
#
loop_
_entity_poly.entity_id
_entity_poly.type
_entity_poly.pdbx_seq_one_letter_code
_entity_poly.pdbx_strand_id
1 'polypeptide(L)'
;MNYVFFDIECACVYKNVAKICVFGYCVADENFNILEKEDILINPNGKFHLTDHGGDGIVLPYDYGEFKKYPDFKKFYPRIKQLLEGEDKLVFGHAAINDVKYLNLETRRYKLPAFRFRFADTQVIYMAMTETFDRQAGLESLTQIFEIDYTPHRAADDAYATMCIAREMCEKEHCTLPELLEKFNIRFGKTENYQYGNCTSARRTAYLREKSRIKRERGEKRAKFNDFVYGYRVRPQSNEWKGKRFSFSRSIEEELSLAKSLVKEIVRRGGKYSLKLSGCNAFVEEEGDDSVRSGAAHKLLEEGKIGEIITLSEFCRQYMPKEE
;
A
#
# COMPACT_ATOMS: atom_id res chain seq x y z
N MET A 1 -12.18 -12.20 28.70
CA MET A 1 -11.49 -12.34 27.40
C MET A 1 -10.11 -11.74 27.53
N ASN A 2 -9.06 -12.36 26.99
CA ASN A 2 -7.72 -11.75 26.99
C ASN A 2 -7.45 -11.09 25.64
N TYR A 3 -6.90 -9.88 25.66
CA TYR A 3 -6.40 -9.22 24.47
C TYR A 3 -4.91 -9.51 24.33
N VAL A 4 -4.51 -10.03 23.18
CA VAL A 4 -3.11 -10.41 22.90
C VAL A 4 -2.60 -9.57 21.75
N PHE A 5 -1.69 -8.67 22.06
CA PHE A 5 -0.97 -7.86 21.09
C PHE A 5 0.38 -8.50 20.83
N PHE A 6 0.82 -8.56 19.58
CA PHE A 6 2.12 -9.16 19.24
C PHE A 6 2.80 -8.44 18.07
N ASP A 7 4.12 -8.57 18.05
CA ASP A 7 5.00 -8.09 17.00
C ASP A 7 6.20 -9.05 16.85
N ILE A 8 6.76 -9.18 15.64
CA ILE A 8 7.80 -10.15 15.33
C ILE A 8 8.98 -9.51 14.63
N GLU A 9 10.16 -9.67 15.24
CA GLU A 9 11.42 -9.30 14.61
C GLU A 9 12.12 -10.50 13.99
N CYS A 10 12.58 -10.32 12.75
CA CYS A 10 13.27 -11.34 11.98
C CYS A 10 14.74 -10.99 11.78
N ALA A 11 15.63 -11.94 12.04
CA ALA A 11 17.04 -11.79 11.70
C ALA A 11 17.26 -11.69 10.18
N CYS A 12 16.38 -12.31 9.39
CA CYS A 12 16.43 -12.26 7.92
C CYS A 12 15.07 -12.65 7.34
N VAL A 13 14.62 -11.91 6.33
CA VAL A 13 13.48 -12.28 5.48
C VAL A 13 13.95 -12.34 4.03
N TYR A 14 13.87 -13.52 3.42
CA TYR A 14 14.26 -13.71 2.03
C TYR A 14 13.37 -14.75 1.34
N LYS A 15 12.61 -14.29 0.33
CA LYS A 15 11.68 -15.10 -0.47
C LYS A 15 10.72 -15.93 0.40
N ASN A 16 11.06 -17.21 0.61
CA ASN A 16 10.24 -18.20 1.30
C ASN A 16 10.81 -18.57 2.68
N VAL A 17 11.65 -17.72 3.26
CA VAL A 17 12.27 -17.92 4.57
C VAL A 17 12.15 -16.63 5.38
N ALA A 18 11.64 -16.74 6.60
CA ALA A 18 11.68 -15.69 7.61
C ALA A 18 12.28 -16.30 8.87
N LYS A 19 13.47 -15.84 9.28
CA LYS A 19 14.16 -16.35 10.46
C LYS A 19 13.79 -15.51 11.66
N ILE A 20 12.77 -15.94 12.42
CA ILE A 20 12.29 -15.20 13.59
C ILE A 20 13.39 -15.20 14.65
N CYS A 21 13.70 -14.02 15.18
CA CYS A 21 14.64 -13.86 16.29
C CYS A 21 13.97 -13.34 17.57
N VAL A 22 12.89 -12.56 17.45
CA VAL A 22 12.11 -12.13 18.61
C VAL A 22 10.63 -12.29 18.32
N PHE A 23 9.89 -12.81 19.30
CA PHE A 23 8.44 -12.72 19.34
C PHE A 23 8.07 -11.90 20.57
N GLY A 24 7.64 -10.66 20.36
CA GLY A 24 7.21 -9.75 21.41
C GLY A 24 5.70 -9.80 21.58
N TYR A 25 5.23 -9.73 22.81
CA TYR A 25 3.80 -9.74 23.08
C TYR A 25 3.42 -8.92 24.32
N CYS A 26 2.18 -8.46 24.33
CA CYS A 26 1.53 -7.82 25.46
C CYS A 26 0.12 -8.41 25.61
N VAL A 27 -0.14 -9.07 26.74
CA VAL A 27 -1.45 -9.59 27.13
C VAL A 27 -2.09 -8.60 28.07
N ALA A 28 -3.34 -8.22 27.79
CA ALA A 28 -4.14 -7.37 28.65
C ALA A 28 -5.53 -7.95 28.88
N ASP A 29 -6.18 -7.53 29.96
CA ASP A 29 -7.60 -7.77 30.18
C ASP A 29 -8.49 -6.84 29.32
N GLU A 30 -9.81 -6.95 29.49
CA GLU A 30 -10.79 -6.15 28.74
C GLU A 30 -10.74 -4.64 29.05
N ASN A 31 -10.11 -4.25 30.16
CA ASN A 31 -9.91 -2.86 30.57
C ASN A 31 -8.50 -2.36 30.21
N PHE A 32 -7.76 -3.10 29.38
CA PHE A 32 -6.37 -2.80 29.01
C PHE A 32 -5.38 -2.83 30.19
N ASN A 33 -5.72 -3.51 31.29
CA ASN A 33 -4.73 -3.78 32.34
C ASN A 33 -3.76 -4.86 31.85
N ILE A 34 -2.46 -4.57 31.88
CA ILE A 34 -1.42 -5.50 31.42
C ILE A 34 -1.35 -6.69 32.39
N LEU A 35 -1.53 -7.88 31.85
CA LEU A 35 -1.37 -9.15 32.56
C LEU A 35 0.04 -9.72 32.35
N GLU A 36 0.60 -9.55 31.15
CA GLU A 36 1.91 -10.07 30.77
C GLU A 36 2.50 -9.24 29.62
N LYS A 37 3.79 -8.93 29.63
CA LYS A 37 4.48 -8.24 28.54
C LYS A 37 5.93 -8.71 28.49
N GLU A 38 6.32 -9.42 27.43
CA GLU A 38 7.66 -10.02 27.35
C GLU A 38 8.16 -10.17 25.91
N ASP A 39 9.49 -10.20 25.76
CA ASP A 39 10.18 -10.64 24.55
C ASP A 39 10.56 -12.12 24.68
N ILE A 40 10.14 -12.95 23.72
CA ILE A 40 10.67 -14.30 23.55
C ILE A 40 11.86 -14.21 22.60
N LEU A 41 13.07 -14.27 23.15
CA LEU A 41 14.32 -14.28 22.38
C LEU A 41 14.61 -15.69 21.84
N ILE A 42 14.77 -15.78 20.52
CA ILE A 42 14.81 -17.04 19.77
C ILE A 42 16.09 -17.08 18.95
N ASN A 43 16.82 -18.19 19.02
CA ASN A 43 17.95 -18.40 18.14
C ASN A 43 17.47 -18.56 16.69
N PRO A 44 17.79 -17.62 15.77
CA PRO A 44 17.27 -17.66 14.41
C PRO A 44 17.92 -18.77 13.56
N ASN A 45 18.96 -19.46 14.07
CA ASN A 45 19.79 -20.41 13.32
C ASN A 45 20.24 -19.80 11.98
N GLY A 46 20.80 -18.60 12.04
CA GLY A 46 21.17 -17.80 10.87
C GLY A 46 21.94 -16.55 11.21
N LYS A 47 22.49 -15.91 10.18
CA LYS A 47 23.07 -14.57 10.27
C LYS A 47 21.96 -13.52 10.17
N PHE A 48 22.21 -12.36 10.78
CA PHE A 48 21.39 -11.17 10.63
C PHE A 48 21.66 -10.53 9.27
N HIS A 49 20.61 -10.34 8.50
CA HIS A 49 20.59 -9.68 7.19
C HIS A 49 19.42 -8.70 7.19
N LEU A 50 19.64 -7.56 7.83
CA LEU A 50 18.65 -6.50 8.07
C LEU A 50 18.70 -5.38 7.01
N THR A 51 19.53 -5.55 5.98
CA THR A 51 19.67 -4.58 4.88
C THR A 51 18.46 -4.64 3.97
N ASP A 52 17.89 -3.48 3.66
CA ASP A 52 16.98 -3.34 2.52
C ASP A 52 17.80 -3.21 1.22
N HIS A 53 17.21 -3.55 0.07
CA HIS A 53 17.91 -3.48 -1.22
C HIS A 53 18.14 -2.00 -1.65
N GLY A 54 19.16 -1.36 -1.07
CA GLY A 54 19.61 0.00 -1.45
C GLY A 54 19.52 1.09 -0.37
N GLY A 55 19.35 0.74 0.92
CA GLY A 55 19.31 1.71 2.03
C GLY A 55 20.07 1.24 3.28
N ASP A 56 20.15 2.13 4.27
CA ASP A 56 20.63 1.82 5.63
C ASP A 56 19.61 0.87 6.27
N GLY A 57 19.96 -0.40 6.46
CA GLY A 57 19.05 -1.42 6.99
C GLY A 57 18.47 -1.09 8.37
N ILE A 58 17.51 -1.89 8.82
CA ILE A 58 16.93 -1.74 10.16
C ILE A 58 17.97 -2.18 11.21
N VAL A 59 18.07 -1.43 12.31
CA VAL A 59 18.89 -1.80 13.48
C VAL A 59 17.95 -2.16 14.62
N LEU A 60 17.93 -3.43 14.99
CA LEU A 60 17.16 -3.90 16.15
C LEU A 60 17.92 -3.60 17.44
N PRO A 61 17.24 -3.20 18.54
CA PRO A 61 17.84 -2.81 19.81
C PRO A 61 18.21 -4.02 20.69
N TYR A 62 18.80 -5.06 20.09
CA TYR A 62 19.20 -6.29 20.78
C TYR A 62 20.68 -6.62 20.53
N ASP A 63 21.30 -7.32 21.48
CA ASP A 63 22.64 -7.88 21.27
C ASP A 63 22.57 -9.12 20.37
N TYR A 64 23.00 -8.97 19.11
CA TYR A 64 23.02 -10.04 18.12
C TYR A 64 23.88 -11.25 18.54
N GLY A 65 24.88 -11.06 19.40
CA GLY A 65 25.74 -12.11 19.92
C GLY A 65 25.01 -13.06 20.87
N GLU A 66 24.04 -12.55 21.61
CA GLU A 66 23.28 -13.32 22.61
C GLU A 66 22.31 -14.31 21.97
N PHE A 67 21.81 -14.04 20.76
CA PHE A 67 20.81 -14.89 20.12
C PHE A 67 21.21 -16.36 19.96
N LYS A 68 22.52 -16.63 19.82
CA LYS A 68 23.04 -18.00 19.69
C LYS A 68 22.89 -18.83 20.97
N LYS A 69 22.71 -18.17 22.12
CA LYS A 69 22.59 -18.82 23.44
C LYS A 69 21.16 -19.28 23.73
N TYR A 70 20.16 -18.69 23.10
CA TYR A 70 18.76 -19.07 23.31
C TYR A 70 18.39 -20.36 22.57
N PRO A 71 17.32 -21.05 23.00
CA PRO A 71 16.72 -22.13 22.21
C PRO A 71 16.20 -21.67 20.85
N ASP A 72 16.00 -22.61 19.93
CA ASP A 72 15.41 -22.33 18.63
C ASP A 72 13.88 -22.20 18.67
N PHE A 73 13.29 -21.85 17.53
CA PHE A 73 11.84 -21.64 17.40
C PHE A 73 11.00 -22.86 17.83
N LYS A 74 11.50 -24.10 17.66
CA LYS A 74 10.74 -25.31 18.05
C LYS A 74 10.49 -25.37 19.54
N LYS A 75 11.44 -24.91 20.36
CA LYS A 75 11.28 -24.89 21.83
C LYS A 75 10.14 -23.96 22.26
N PHE A 76 9.99 -22.83 21.58
CA PHE A 76 9.01 -21.79 21.95
C PHE A 76 7.66 -21.92 21.22
N TYR A 77 7.59 -22.70 20.15
CA TYR A 77 6.35 -22.94 19.40
C TYR A 77 5.13 -23.27 20.28
N PRO A 78 5.20 -24.17 21.30
CA PRO A 78 4.04 -24.44 22.15
C PRO A 78 3.54 -23.20 22.92
N ARG A 79 4.46 -22.35 23.38
CA ARG A 79 4.13 -21.12 24.11
C ARG A 79 3.50 -20.08 23.19
N ILE A 80 4.09 -19.84 22.01
CA ILE A 80 3.53 -18.93 21.00
C ILE A 80 2.15 -19.41 20.56
N LYS A 81 1.96 -20.73 20.40
CA LYS A 81 0.67 -21.32 20.06
C LYS A 81 -0.37 -21.06 21.15
N GLN A 82 -0.01 -21.22 22.42
CA GLN A 82 -0.89 -20.93 23.54
C GLN A 82 -1.31 -19.44 23.60
N LEU A 83 -0.39 -18.53 23.26
CA LEU A 83 -0.65 -17.08 23.24
C LEU A 83 -1.62 -16.69 22.12
N LEU A 84 -1.46 -17.27 20.92
CA LEU A 84 -2.22 -16.86 19.74
C LEU A 84 -3.52 -17.64 19.54
N GLU A 85 -3.64 -18.86 20.04
CA GLU A 85 -4.81 -19.72 19.81
C GLU A 85 -5.71 -19.84 21.04
N GLY A 86 -7.02 -19.93 20.79
CA GLY A 86 -8.05 -20.06 21.81
C GLY A 86 -9.24 -19.14 21.54
N GLU A 87 -10.43 -19.57 21.95
CA GLU A 87 -11.66 -18.76 21.82
C GLU A 87 -11.78 -17.70 22.91
N ASP A 88 -10.95 -17.81 23.96
CA ASP A 88 -10.82 -16.89 25.08
C ASP A 88 -9.90 -15.69 24.78
N LYS A 89 -9.46 -15.53 23.52
CA LYS A 89 -8.47 -14.53 23.11
C LYS A 89 -8.93 -13.72 21.91
N LEU A 90 -8.62 -12.42 21.94
CA LEU A 90 -8.63 -11.56 20.76
C LEU A 90 -7.20 -11.14 20.44
N VAL A 91 -6.73 -11.51 19.25
CA VAL A 91 -5.34 -11.28 18.82
C VAL A 91 -5.26 -10.04 17.93
N PHE A 92 -4.24 -9.21 18.17
CA PHE A 92 -4.01 -7.95 17.48
C PHE A 92 -2.53 -7.79 17.12
N GLY A 93 -2.27 -7.11 16.02
CA GLY A 93 -0.95 -6.59 15.70
C GLY A 93 -1.09 -5.30 14.90
N HIS A 94 0.03 -4.67 14.57
CA HIS A 94 0.06 -3.52 13.67
C HIS A 94 0.66 -3.95 12.33
N ALA A 95 -0.11 -3.86 11.24
CA ALA A 95 0.24 -4.52 9.97
C ALA A 95 0.44 -6.05 10.14
N ALA A 96 -0.35 -6.66 11.03
CA ALA A 96 -0.23 -8.02 11.57
C ALA A 96 -0.13 -9.14 10.51
N ILE A 97 -0.55 -8.87 9.27
CA ILE A 97 -0.42 -9.83 8.18
C ILE A 97 1.04 -10.19 7.90
N ASN A 98 1.98 -9.27 8.12
CA ASN A 98 3.40 -9.53 7.90
C ASN A 98 3.91 -10.56 8.92
N ASP A 99 3.57 -10.37 10.20
CA ASP A 99 3.91 -11.30 11.28
C ASP A 99 3.27 -12.68 11.07
N VAL A 100 2.01 -12.71 10.63
CA VAL A 100 1.32 -13.96 10.26
C VAL A 100 2.03 -14.69 9.13
N LYS A 101 2.59 -13.97 8.14
CA LYS A 101 3.43 -14.59 7.11
C LYS A 101 4.72 -15.13 7.71
N TYR A 102 5.39 -14.40 8.61
CA TYR A 102 6.60 -14.87 9.26
C TYR A 102 6.36 -16.14 10.07
N LEU A 103 5.28 -16.21 10.84
CA LEU A 103 4.87 -17.42 11.57
C LEU A 103 4.67 -18.60 10.61
N ASN A 104 4.02 -18.40 9.47
CA ASN A 104 3.81 -19.45 8.47
C ASN A 104 5.12 -19.89 7.79
N LEU A 105 6.04 -18.97 7.51
CA LEU A 105 7.34 -19.31 6.92
C LEU A 105 8.24 -20.04 7.91
N GLU A 106 8.28 -19.60 9.17
CA GLU A 106 9.15 -20.20 10.19
C GLU A 106 8.63 -21.58 10.63
N THR A 107 7.31 -21.74 10.78
CA THR A 107 6.72 -23.08 11.01
C THR A 107 7.01 -24.05 9.87
N ARG A 108 6.93 -23.61 8.61
CA ARG A 108 7.34 -24.44 7.45
C ARG A 108 8.82 -24.82 7.52
N ARG A 109 9.71 -23.87 7.84
CA ARG A 109 11.15 -24.10 7.96
C ARG A 109 11.48 -25.17 9.00
N TYR A 110 10.78 -25.15 10.13
CA TYR A 110 10.97 -26.13 11.22
C TYR A 110 10.09 -27.39 11.11
N LYS A 111 9.28 -27.53 10.05
CA LYS A 111 8.33 -28.63 9.84
C LYS A 111 7.30 -28.76 10.97
N LEU A 112 6.86 -27.62 11.50
CA LEU A 112 5.84 -27.52 12.55
C LEU A 112 4.47 -27.22 11.93
N PRO A 113 3.35 -27.66 12.54
CA PRO A 113 2.01 -27.31 12.06
C PRO A 113 1.80 -25.80 11.96
N ALA A 114 0.93 -25.39 11.03
CA ALA A 114 0.52 -24.00 10.92
C ALA A 114 -0.28 -23.57 12.18
N PHE A 115 -0.13 -22.31 12.57
CA PHE A 115 -1.00 -21.71 13.58
C PHE A 115 -2.42 -21.55 13.04
N ARG A 116 -3.40 -21.59 13.97
CA ARG A 116 -4.83 -21.46 13.70
C ARG A 116 -5.46 -20.40 14.61
N PHE A 117 -5.53 -19.16 14.15
CA PHE A 117 -6.16 -18.08 14.91
C PHE A 117 -6.72 -16.98 14.00
N ARG A 118 -7.53 -16.11 14.60
CA ARG A 118 -8.09 -14.90 13.98
C ARG A 118 -7.42 -13.68 14.61
N PHE A 119 -7.21 -12.64 13.81
CA PHE A 119 -6.57 -11.42 14.28
C PHE A 119 -7.25 -10.17 13.72
N ALA A 120 -7.22 -9.09 14.49
CA ALA A 120 -7.50 -7.75 14.01
C ALA A 120 -6.19 -6.96 13.87
N ASP A 121 -6.27 -5.82 13.19
CA ASP A 121 -5.08 -5.04 12.82
C ASP A 121 -5.35 -3.59 13.17
N THR A 122 -4.57 -3.04 14.10
CA THR A 122 -4.79 -1.67 14.61
C THR A 122 -4.62 -0.62 13.53
N GLN A 123 -3.78 -0.88 12.51
CA GLN A 123 -3.66 0.00 11.35
C GLN A 123 -4.98 0.04 10.55
N VAL A 124 -5.64 -1.11 10.39
CA VAL A 124 -6.92 -1.20 9.68
C VAL A 124 -8.04 -0.54 10.46
N ILE A 125 -8.06 -0.68 11.79
CA ILE A 125 -9.02 -0.01 12.67
C ILE A 125 -8.83 1.51 12.57
N TYR A 126 -7.60 1.99 12.70
CA TYR A 126 -7.28 3.41 12.61
C TYR A 126 -7.67 4.02 11.27
N MET A 127 -7.36 3.35 10.14
CA MET A 127 -7.80 3.81 8.81
C MET A 127 -9.33 3.85 8.69
N ALA A 128 -10.05 2.94 9.33
CA ALA A 128 -11.52 2.94 9.31
C ALA A 128 -12.12 4.09 10.13
N MET A 129 -11.47 4.42 11.25
CA MET A 129 -11.82 5.52 12.15
C MET A 129 -11.58 6.89 11.52
N THR A 130 -10.46 7.06 10.82
CA THR A 130 -10.02 8.37 10.25
C THR A 130 -10.29 8.53 8.76
N GLU A 131 -10.80 7.49 8.10
CA GLU A 131 -11.06 7.44 6.65
C GLU A 131 -9.82 7.64 5.75
N THR A 132 -8.61 7.42 6.28
CA THR A 132 -7.34 7.56 5.55
C THR A 132 -6.95 6.29 4.78
N PHE A 133 -7.81 5.78 3.91
CA PHE A 133 -7.62 4.46 3.27
C PHE A 133 -6.49 4.37 2.23
N ASP A 134 -5.97 5.51 1.79
CA ASP A 134 -4.85 5.64 0.85
C ASP A 134 -3.50 5.85 1.53
N ARG A 135 -3.47 6.06 2.85
CA ARG A 135 -2.27 6.27 3.65
C ARG A 135 -2.21 5.23 4.78
N GLN A 136 -1.19 4.38 4.73
CA GLN A 136 -0.90 3.49 5.85
C GLN A 136 -0.10 4.28 6.88
N ALA A 137 -0.69 4.47 8.06
CA ALA A 137 0.05 5.00 9.21
C ALA A 137 0.89 3.86 9.79
N GLY A 138 2.22 4.02 9.79
CA GLY A 138 3.11 3.10 10.50
C GLY A 138 2.95 3.24 12.01
N LEU A 139 3.47 2.27 12.75
CA LEU A 139 3.38 2.24 14.21
C LEU A 139 3.98 3.53 14.81
N GLU A 140 5.16 3.93 14.35
CA GLU A 140 5.86 5.16 14.78
C GLU A 140 5.02 6.43 14.55
N SER A 141 4.31 6.52 13.43
CA SER A 141 3.44 7.68 13.16
C SER A 141 2.27 7.73 14.15
N LEU A 142 1.70 6.57 14.51
CA LEU A 142 0.60 6.52 15.45
C LEU A 142 1.07 6.79 16.89
N THR A 143 2.22 6.27 17.31
CA THR A 143 2.77 6.57 18.64
C THR A 143 3.08 8.05 18.80
N GLN A 144 3.53 8.75 17.74
CA GLN A 144 3.65 10.22 17.75
C GLN A 144 2.29 10.92 17.88
N ILE A 145 1.28 10.48 17.14
CA ILE A 145 -0.09 11.08 17.17
C ILE A 145 -0.75 10.92 18.53
N PHE A 146 -0.49 9.81 19.21
CA PHE A 146 -1.08 9.47 20.50
C PHE A 146 -0.13 9.74 21.68
N GLU A 147 1.04 10.32 21.44
CA GLU A 147 2.03 10.64 22.47
C GLU A 147 2.42 9.43 23.35
N ILE A 148 2.67 8.28 22.70
CA ILE A 148 3.03 7.02 23.36
C ILE A 148 4.56 6.84 23.38
N ASP A 149 5.15 6.79 24.56
CA ASP A 149 6.55 6.47 24.76
C ASP A 149 6.82 4.96 24.54
N TYR A 150 7.74 4.62 23.64
CA TYR A 150 8.19 3.25 23.40
C TYR A 150 9.59 3.21 22.76
N THR A 151 10.24 2.04 22.79
CA THR A 151 11.50 1.82 22.07
C THR A 151 11.20 1.18 20.71
N PRO A 152 11.38 1.87 19.58
CA PRO A 152 11.11 1.29 18.27
C PRO A 152 11.92 0.02 17.99
N HIS A 153 11.33 -0.93 17.26
CA HIS A 153 11.96 -2.20 16.85
C HIS A 153 12.28 -3.14 18.01
N ARG A 154 11.77 -2.83 19.21
CA ARG A 154 11.72 -3.78 20.31
C ARG A 154 10.34 -4.42 20.31
N ALA A 155 10.23 -5.60 19.72
CA ALA A 155 8.99 -6.37 19.58
C ALA A 155 7.99 -6.27 20.76
N ALA A 156 8.40 -6.45 22.03
CA ALA A 156 7.47 -6.32 23.16
C ALA A 156 6.99 -4.88 23.39
N ASP A 157 7.83 -3.87 23.14
CA ASP A 157 7.44 -2.46 23.18
C ASP A 157 6.54 -2.11 22.00
N ASP A 158 6.78 -2.67 20.81
CA ASP A 158 5.93 -2.48 19.63
C ASP A 158 4.54 -3.13 19.83
N ALA A 159 4.50 -4.32 20.44
CA ALA A 159 3.25 -4.96 20.87
C ALA A 159 2.50 -4.13 21.93
N TYR A 160 3.23 -3.55 22.89
CA TYR A 160 2.66 -2.65 23.90
C TYR A 160 2.14 -1.34 23.27
N ALA A 161 2.88 -0.72 22.36
CA ALA A 161 2.45 0.46 21.63
C ALA A 161 1.18 0.16 20.82
N THR A 162 1.09 -1.02 20.20
CA THR A 162 -0.11 -1.51 19.52
C THR A 162 -1.31 -1.60 20.47
N MET A 163 -1.10 -2.09 21.70
CA MET A 163 -2.12 -2.11 22.76
C MET A 163 -2.58 -0.70 23.14
N CYS A 164 -1.63 0.21 23.39
CA CYS A 164 -1.93 1.61 23.71
C CYS A 164 -2.74 2.26 22.59
N ILE A 165 -2.35 2.12 21.33
CA ILE A 165 -3.12 2.64 20.18
C ILE A 165 -4.56 2.11 20.18
N ALA A 166 -4.76 0.82 20.45
CA ALA A 166 -6.10 0.26 20.54
C ALA A 166 -6.91 0.88 21.69
N ARG A 167 -6.30 1.10 22.86
CA ARG A 167 -6.90 1.80 23.99
C ARG A 167 -7.28 3.24 23.64
N GLU A 168 -6.36 4.00 23.05
CA GLU A 168 -6.61 5.40 22.66
C GLU A 168 -7.74 5.53 21.62
N MET A 169 -7.86 4.57 20.68
CA MET A 169 -9.00 4.53 19.76
C MET A 169 -10.32 4.24 20.49
N CYS A 170 -10.32 3.35 21.48
CA CYS A 170 -11.49 3.07 22.31
C CYS A 170 -11.92 4.29 23.12
N GLU A 171 -10.95 5.00 23.73
CA GLU A 171 -11.18 6.22 24.50
C GLU A 171 -11.76 7.35 23.63
N LYS A 172 -11.20 7.58 22.44
CA LYS A 172 -11.69 8.60 21.48
C LYS A 172 -13.10 8.30 20.97
N GLU A 173 -13.43 7.03 20.78
CA GLU A 173 -14.75 6.61 20.29
C GLU A 173 -15.76 6.32 21.40
N HIS A 174 -15.33 6.46 22.66
CA HIS A 174 -16.11 6.21 23.88
C HIS A 174 -16.77 4.82 23.89
N CYS A 175 -16.03 3.79 23.51
CA CYS A 175 -16.53 2.41 23.47
C CYS A 175 -15.46 1.39 23.86
N THR A 176 -15.88 0.17 24.16
CA THR A 176 -14.98 -0.97 24.38
C THR A 176 -14.33 -1.44 23.07
N LEU A 177 -13.27 -2.24 23.16
CA LEU A 177 -12.60 -2.77 21.96
C LEU A 177 -13.52 -3.66 21.09
N PRO A 178 -14.36 -4.57 21.63
CA PRO A 178 -15.33 -5.30 20.82
C PRO A 178 -16.34 -4.38 20.12
N GLU A 179 -16.86 -3.37 20.81
CA GLU A 179 -17.79 -2.38 20.24
C GLU A 179 -17.11 -1.55 19.14
N LEU A 180 -15.82 -1.22 19.30
CA LEU A 180 -15.04 -0.51 18.28
C LEU A 180 -14.93 -1.34 16.99
N LEU A 181 -14.64 -2.64 17.13
CA LEU A 181 -14.56 -3.56 16.01
C LEU A 181 -15.90 -3.70 15.29
N GLU A 182 -17.01 -3.72 16.03
CA GLU A 182 -18.36 -3.75 15.47
C GLU A 182 -18.73 -2.45 14.77
N LYS A 183 -18.49 -1.30 15.42
CA LYS A 183 -18.77 0.06 14.92
C LYS A 183 -18.12 0.31 13.56
N PHE A 184 -16.88 -0.14 13.37
CA PHE A 184 -16.17 -0.02 12.10
C PHE A 184 -16.29 -1.24 11.18
N ASN A 185 -17.11 -2.21 11.56
CA ASN A 185 -17.38 -3.45 10.84
C ASN A 185 -16.07 -4.13 10.40
N ILE A 186 -15.21 -4.37 11.39
CA ILE A 186 -13.90 -4.99 11.22
C ILE A 186 -14.09 -6.49 11.02
N ARG A 187 -13.71 -6.95 9.83
CA ARG A 187 -13.58 -8.36 9.52
C ARG A 187 -12.16 -8.80 9.88
N PHE A 188 -12.08 -9.67 10.87
CA PHE A 188 -10.84 -10.31 11.29
C PHE A 188 -10.14 -11.01 10.14
N GLY A 189 -8.81 -10.86 10.11
CA GLY A 189 -7.94 -11.77 9.40
C GLY A 189 -7.95 -13.15 10.04
N LYS A 190 -7.44 -14.13 9.31
CA LYS A 190 -7.32 -15.52 9.81
C LYS A 190 -6.10 -16.19 9.23
N THR A 191 -5.51 -17.09 9.98
CA THR A 191 -4.49 -18.03 9.48
C THR A 191 -4.87 -19.45 9.87
N GLU A 192 -4.75 -20.39 8.93
CA GLU A 192 -5.04 -21.81 9.13
C GLU A 192 -4.44 -22.59 7.95
N ASN A 193 -3.84 -23.76 8.21
CA ASN A 193 -3.27 -24.63 7.16
C ASN A 193 -2.31 -23.91 6.19
N TYR A 194 -1.50 -22.97 6.72
CA TYR A 194 -0.62 -22.07 5.97
C TYR A 194 -1.30 -21.19 4.92
N GLN A 195 -2.63 -21.09 4.96
CA GLN A 195 -3.39 -20.09 4.25
C GLN A 195 -3.70 -18.95 5.21
N TYR A 196 -3.75 -17.73 4.69
CA TYR A 196 -4.07 -16.57 5.49
C TYR A 196 -4.96 -15.59 4.73
N GLY A 197 -5.76 -14.84 5.46
CA GLY A 197 -6.60 -13.76 4.97
C GLY A 197 -6.34 -12.48 5.77
N ASN A 198 -6.42 -11.34 5.09
CA ASN A 198 -6.19 -10.03 5.70
C ASN A 198 -7.33 -9.62 6.62
N CYS A 199 -6.98 -8.83 7.65
CA CYS A 199 -7.93 -7.98 8.35
C CYS A 199 -8.42 -6.87 7.39
N THR A 200 -9.72 -6.59 7.40
CA THR A 200 -10.33 -5.55 6.55
C THR A 200 -11.46 -4.85 7.28
N SER A 201 -11.74 -3.60 6.92
CA SER A 201 -12.99 -2.93 7.30
C SER A 201 -13.94 -2.84 6.10
N ALA A 202 -15.24 -2.79 6.37
CA ALA A 202 -16.24 -2.59 5.31
C ALA A 202 -16.01 -1.27 4.55
N ARG A 203 -15.69 -0.19 5.27
CA ARG A 203 -15.39 1.14 4.70
C ARG A 203 -14.18 1.09 3.76
N ARG A 204 -13.07 0.47 4.17
CA ARG A 204 -11.88 0.31 3.33
C ARG A 204 -12.19 -0.52 2.09
N THR A 205 -12.98 -1.58 2.23
CA THR A 205 -13.38 -2.43 1.11
C THR A 205 -14.21 -1.66 0.08
N ALA A 206 -15.16 -0.85 0.53
CA ALA A 206 -15.96 0.02 -0.34
C ALA A 206 -15.07 1.05 -1.07
N TYR A 207 -14.19 1.73 -0.34
CA TYR A 207 -13.23 2.69 -0.91
C TYR A 207 -12.35 2.06 -2.00
N LEU A 208 -11.75 0.88 -1.72
CA LEU A 208 -10.89 0.20 -2.69
C LEU A 208 -11.64 -0.29 -3.93
N ARG A 209 -12.91 -0.71 -3.78
CA ARG A 209 -13.78 -1.08 -4.90
C ARG A 209 -14.04 0.11 -5.80
N GLU A 210 -14.36 1.27 -5.22
CA GLU A 210 -14.63 2.48 -5.98
C GLU A 210 -13.38 2.97 -6.73
N LYS A 211 -12.24 3.01 -6.05
CA LYS A 211 -10.94 3.35 -6.69
C LYS A 211 -10.59 2.40 -7.83
N SER A 212 -10.87 1.10 -7.66
CA SER A 212 -10.67 0.09 -8.70
C SER A 212 -11.63 0.26 -9.87
N ARG A 213 -12.89 0.64 -9.61
CA ARG A 213 -13.89 0.97 -10.63
C ARG A 213 -13.45 2.15 -11.47
N ILE A 214 -13.08 3.27 -10.84
CA ILE A 214 -12.58 4.47 -11.52
C ILE A 214 -11.32 4.13 -12.35
N LYS A 215 -10.38 3.35 -11.79
CA LYS A 215 -9.18 2.93 -12.52
C LYS A 215 -9.52 2.08 -13.74
N ARG A 216 -10.50 1.18 -13.64
CA ARG A 216 -10.97 0.35 -14.76
C ARG A 216 -11.64 1.21 -15.83
N GLU A 217 -12.54 2.12 -15.45
CA GLU A 217 -13.22 3.03 -16.38
C GLU A 217 -12.23 3.92 -17.14
N ARG A 218 -11.23 4.47 -16.45
CA ARG A 218 -10.11 5.20 -17.09
C ARG A 218 -9.31 4.30 -18.03
N GLY A 219 -9.05 3.06 -17.63
CA GLY A 219 -8.38 2.05 -18.47
C GLY A 219 -9.15 1.73 -19.75
N GLU A 220 -10.47 1.59 -19.67
CA GLU A 220 -11.36 1.33 -20.81
C GLU A 220 -11.43 2.53 -21.76
N LYS A 221 -11.57 3.75 -21.23
CA LYS A 221 -11.49 5.00 -22.02
C LYS A 221 -10.19 5.07 -22.81
N ARG A 222 -9.05 4.81 -22.14
CA ARG A 222 -7.72 4.78 -22.77
C ARG A 222 -7.58 3.69 -23.83
N ALA A 223 -8.10 2.49 -23.58
CA ALA A 223 -8.09 1.41 -24.56
C ALA A 223 -8.86 1.82 -25.84
N LYS A 224 -10.08 2.34 -25.68
CA LYS A 224 -10.90 2.83 -26.81
C LYS A 224 -10.21 3.95 -27.59
N PHE A 225 -9.51 4.85 -26.92
CA PHE A 225 -8.75 5.91 -27.58
C PHE A 225 -7.54 5.36 -28.33
N ASN A 226 -6.79 4.43 -27.72
CA ASN A 226 -5.65 3.76 -28.37
C ASN A 226 -6.09 3.01 -29.64
N ASP A 227 -7.18 2.24 -29.56
CA ASP A 227 -7.74 1.50 -30.69
C ASP A 227 -8.11 2.44 -31.84
N PHE A 228 -8.71 3.58 -31.51
CA PHE A 228 -8.99 4.62 -32.49
C PHE A 228 -7.72 5.16 -33.14
N VAL A 229 -6.69 5.54 -32.37
CA VAL A 229 -5.42 6.06 -32.91
C VAL A 229 -4.72 5.03 -33.81
N TYR A 230 -4.72 3.76 -33.43
CA TYR A 230 -4.11 2.70 -34.23
C TYR A 230 -4.93 2.40 -35.50
N GLY A 231 -6.26 2.44 -35.43
CA GLY A 231 -7.14 2.17 -36.56
C GLY A 231 -7.34 3.35 -37.51
N TYR A 232 -7.13 4.58 -37.05
CA TYR A 232 -7.36 5.78 -37.86
C TYR A 232 -6.24 5.97 -38.89
N ARG A 233 -6.53 5.59 -40.15
CA ARG A 233 -5.62 5.61 -41.29
C ARG A 233 -6.23 6.40 -42.44
N VAL A 234 -6.38 7.71 -42.25
CA VAL A 234 -6.92 8.62 -43.26
C VAL A 234 -5.78 9.39 -43.94
N ARG A 235 -5.91 9.65 -45.24
CA ARG A 235 -4.93 10.47 -45.99
C ARG A 235 -5.08 11.95 -45.59
N PRO A 236 -3.98 12.68 -45.36
CA PRO A 236 -4.03 14.12 -45.11
C PRO A 236 -4.70 14.89 -46.24
N GLN A 237 -5.40 15.97 -45.89
CA GLN A 237 -5.99 16.92 -46.83
C GLN A 237 -5.07 18.14 -47.05
N SER A 238 -4.19 18.44 -46.10
CA SER A 238 -3.13 19.44 -46.24
C SER A 238 -1.79 18.91 -45.70
N ASN A 239 -0.72 19.65 -45.98
CA ASN A 239 0.64 19.35 -45.49
C ASN A 239 1.11 20.37 -44.43
N GLU A 240 0.19 21.17 -43.87
CA GLU A 240 0.48 22.24 -42.91
C GLU A 240 1.32 21.76 -41.72
N TRP A 241 1.03 20.56 -41.21
CA TRP A 241 1.69 19.96 -40.05
C TRP A 241 2.59 18.79 -40.42
N LYS A 242 3.09 18.75 -41.66
CA LYS A 242 4.02 17.71 -42.11
C LYS A 242 5.25 17.67 -41.18
N GLY A 243 5.47 16.52 -40.54
CA GLY A 243 6.59 16.30 -39.61
C GLY A 243 6.28 16.61 -38.13
N LYS A 244 5.13 17.24 -37.84
CA LYS A 244 4.64 17.41 -36.46
C LYS A 244 4.02 16.11 -35.95
N ARG A 245 4.36 15.77 -34.71
CA ARG A 245 3.89 14.59 -33.98
C ARG A 245 3.35 15.08 -32.64
N PHE A 246 2.05 14.97 -32.46
CA PHE A 246 1.34 15.45 -31.29
C PHE A 246 1.18 14.33 -30.26
N SER A 247 1.15 14.69 -28.99
CA SER A 247 0.63 13.85 -27.90
C SER A 247 -0.19 14.71 -26.95
N PHE A 248 -1.06 14.10 -26.15
CA PHE A 248 -1.96 14.84 -25.26
C PHE A 248 -1.68 14.53 -23.79
N SER A 249 -2.12 15.43 -22.91
CA SER A 249 -2.35 15.13 -21.50
C SER A 249 -3.35 13.98 -21.33
N ARG A 250 -3.32 13.34 -20.15
CA ARG A 250 -4.23 12.22 -19.87
C ARG A 250 -5.69 12.64 -19.74
N SER A 251 -5.96 13.85 -19.27
CA SER A 251 -7.32 14.36 -19.14
C SER A 251 -8.00 14.47 -20.51
N ILE A 252 -7.29 15.01 -21.51
CA ILE A 252 -7.76 15.08 -22.90
C ILE A 252 -8.01 13.67 -23.45
N GLU A 253 -7.07 12.73 -23.28
CA GLU A 253 -7.22 11.34 -23.77
C GLU A 253 -8.44 10.61 -23.16
N GLU A 254 -8.85 10.98 -21.95
CA GLU A 254 -9.99 10.40 -21.24
C GLU A 254 -11.34 10.98 -21.72
N GLU A 255 -11.33 12.11 -22.43
CA GLU A 255 -12.48 12.70 -23.11
C GLU A 255 -12.56 12.25 -24.57
N LEU A 256 -13.05 11.01 -24.76
CA LEU A 256 -12.95 10.27 -26.01
C LEU A 256 -13.49 11.02 -27.24
N SER A 257 -14.58 11.77 -27.12
CA SER A 257 -15.16 12.53 -28.25
C SER A 257 -14.21 13.63 -28.70
N LEU A 258 -13.77 14.46 -27.74
CA LEU A 258 -12.83 15.56 -27.96
C LEU A 258 -11.49 15.03 -28.50
N ALA A 259 -10.90 14.03 -27.85
CA ALA A 259 -9.62 13.47 -28.24
C ALA A 259 -9.65 12.93 -29.68
N LYS A 260 -10.74 12.28 -30.09
CA LYS A 260 -10.93 11.81 -31.46
C LYS A 260 -10.99 12.99 -32.43
N SER A 261 -11.75 14.04 -32.12
CA SER A 261 -11.85 15.23 -32.96
C SER A 261 -10.49 15.92 -33.13
N LEU A 262 -9.73 16.08 -32.05
CA LEU A 262 -8.36 16.62 -32.08
C LEU A 262 -7.44 15.80 -32.97
N VAL A 263 -7.42 14.47 -32.83
CA VAL A 263 -6.59 13.59 -33.67
C VAL A 263 -7.01 13.64 -35.14
N LYS A 264 -8.32 13.69 -35.43
CA LYS A 264 -8.82 13.83 -36.81
C LYS A 264 -8.30 15.11 -37.44
N GLU A 265 -8.36 16.22 -36.71
CA GLU A 265 -7.89 17.52 -37.19
C GLU A 265 -6.37 17.52 -37.41
N ILE A 266 -5.61 16.91 -36.50
CA ILE A 266 -4.16 16.71 -36.65
C ILE A 266 -3.82 15.95 -37.93
N VAL A 267 -4.50 14.84 -38.17
CA VAL A 267 -4.27 14.00 -39.37
C VAL A 267 -4.72 14.72 -40.64
N ARG A 268 -5.86 15.46 -40.59
CA ARG A 268 -6.37 16.26 -41.71
C ARG A 268 -5.33 17.26 -42.20
N ARG A 269 -4.58 17.88 -41.28
CA ARG A 269 -3.52 18.86 -41.56
C ARG A 269 -2.13 18.24 -41.88
N GLY A 270 -2.03 16.92 -41.93
CA GLY A 270 -0.77 16.22 -42.25
C GLY A 270 0.15 15.95 -41.06
N GLY A 271 -0.31 16.23 -39.84
CA GLY A 271 0.35 15.84 -38.60
C GLY A 271 0.10 14.37 -38.24
N LYS A 272 0.81 13.88 -37.23
CA LYS A 272 0.63 12.54 -36.66
C LYS A 272 0.36 12.62 -35.18
N TYR A 273 -0.38 11.65 -34.65
CA TYR A 273 -0.54 11.49 -33.21
C TYR A 273 0.33 10.35 -32.68
N SER A 274 0.91 10.53 -31.50
CA SER A 274 1.74 9.56 -30.78
C SER A 274 1.24 9.35 -29.36
N LEU A 275 1.04 8.08 -28.98
CA LEU A 275 0.72 7.70 -27.60
C LEU A 275 1.94 7.80 -26.67
N LYS A 276 3.15 7.71 -27.23
CA LYS A 276 4.41 7.84 -26.51
C LYS A 276 4.85 9.31 -26.52
N LEU A 277 5.13 9.84 -25.33
CA LEU A 277 5.64 11.20 -25.16
C LEU A 277 7.01 11.38 -25.84
N SER A 278 7.89 10.37 -25.77
CA SER A 278 9.17 10.37 -26.50
C SER A 278 9.03 10.36 -28.03
N GLY A 279 7.84 10.05 -28.54
CA GLY A 279 7.55 10.05 -29.98
C GLY A 279 6.96 11.37 -30.50
N CYS A 280 6.62 12.33 -29.63
CA CYS A 280 6.04 13.60 -30.04
C CYS A 280 7.07 14.74 -30.07
N ASN A 281 6.76 15.79 -30.83
CA ASN A 281 7.47 17.07 -30.82
C ASN A 281 6.54 18.27 -30.59
N ALA A 282 5.24 18.03 -30.45
CA ALA A 282 4.26 18.97 -29.94
C ALA A 282 3.40 18.26 -28.89
N PHE A 283 3.11 18.92 -27.78
CA PHE A 283 2.27 18.36 -26.71
C PHE A 283 1.07 19.29 -26.47
N VAL A 284 -0.12 18.72 -26.31
CA VAL A 284 -1.34 19.48 -25.99
C VAL A 284 -1.77 19.11 -24.58
N GLU A 285 -1.95 20.11 -23.73
CA GLU A 285 -2.35 19.92 -22.33
C GLU A 285 -3.58 20.76 -21.99
N GLU A 286 -4.29 20.36 -20.94
CA GLU A 286 -5.39 21.16 -20.40
C GLU A 286 -4.82 22.29 -19.54
N GLU A 287 -5.53 23.42 -19.46
CA GLU A 287 -5.06 24.56 -18.67
C GLU A 287 -4.84 24.16 -17.21
N GLY A 288 -3.59 24.30 -16.74
CA GLY A 288 -3.21 23.99 -15.35
C GLY A 288 -3.06 22.51 -15.05
N ASP A 289 -2.89 21.64 -16.06
CA ASP A 289 -2.66 20.21 -15.84
C ASP A 289 -1.32 19.95 -15.13
N ASP A 290 -1.42 19.49 -13.87
CA ASP A 290 -0.30 19.16 -12.99
C ASP A 290 0.06 17.67 -13.01
N SER A 291 -0.47 16.90 -13.97
CA SER A 291 -0.23 15.47 -14.06
C SER A 291 1.24 15.14 -14.32
N VAL A 292 1.67 13.96 -13.84
CA VAL A 292 3.03 13.42 -14.06
C VAL A 292 3.41 13.40 -15.55
N ARG A 293 2.44 13.21 -16.45
CA ARG A 293 2.69 13.21 -17.89
C ARG A 293 3.02 14.61 -18.40
N SER A 294 2.28 15.62 -17.95
CA SER A 294 2.48 17.01 -18.34
C SER A 294 3.78 17.55 -17.74
N GLY A 295 4.07 17.26 -16.47
CA GLY A 295 5.39 17.54 -15.88
C GLY A 295 6.55 16.90 -16.65
N ALA A 296 6.39 15.65 -17.13
CA ALA A 296 7.39 15.02 -18.00
C ALA A 296 7.48 15.69 -19.39
N ALA A 297 6.39 16.23 -19.92
CA ALA A 297 6.39 16.96 -21.18
C ALA A 297 7.15 18.30 -21.05
N HIS A 298 6.91 19.04 -19.97
CA HIS A 298 7.64 20.27 -19.63
C HIS A 298 9.14 20.02 -19.53
N LYS A 299 9.55 18.95 -18.84
CA LYS A 299 10.97 18.56 -18.78
C LYS A 299 11.55 18.23 -20.18
N LEU A 300 10.79 17.54 -21.03
CA LEU A 300 11.26 17.24 -22.39
C LEU A 300 11.29 18.49 -23.30
N LEU A 301 10.48 19.51 -23.02
CA LEU A 301 10.55 20.82 -23.67
C LEU A 301 11.85 21.54 -23.27
N GLU A 302 12.18 21.57 -21.98
CA GLU A 302 13.45 22.14 -21.48
C GLU A 302 14.68 21.43 -22.08
N GLU A 303 14.61 20.11 -22.24
CA GLU A 303 15.65 19.31 -22.90
C GLU A 303 15.68 19.47 -24.44
N GLY A 304 14.78 20.28 -25.03
CA GLY A 304 14.68 20.50 -26.47
C GLY A 304 14.19 19.30 -27.28
N LYS A 305 13.64 18.27 -26.62
CA LYS A 305 13.12 17.04 -27.27
C LYS A 305 11.68 17.20 -27.74
N ILE A 306 10.89 18.02 -27.04
CA ILE A 306 9.59 18.54 -27.50
C ILE A 306 9.82 19.99 -27.94
N GLY A 307 9.22 20.40 -29.06
CA GLY A 307 9.40 21.73 -29.62
C GLY A 307 8.38 22.75 -29.13
N GLU A 308 7.20 22.31 -28.69
CA GLU A 308 6.15 23.18 -28.18
C GLU A 308 5.17 22.44 -27.26
N ILE A 309 4.60 23.19 -26.31
CA ILE A 309 3.44 22.81 -25.52
C ILE A 309 2.34 23.82 -25.82
N ILE A 310 1.15 23.34 -26.13
CA ILE A 310 -0.02 24.15 -26.53
C ILE A 310 -1.15 23.83 -25.55
N THR A 311 -1.83 24.84 -25.04
CA THR A 311 -3.00 24.56 -24.19
C THR A 311 -4.20 24.13 -25.04
N LEU A 312 -5.10 23.33 -24.47
CA LEU A 312 -6.28 22.82 -25.16
C LEU A 312 -7.15 23.96 -25.68
N SER A 313 -7.36 25.02 -24.89
CA SER A 313 -8.15 26.17 -25.30
C SER A 313 -7.49 26.91 -26.47
N GLU A 314 -6.16 27.04 -26.46
CA GLU A 314 -5.43 27.63 -27.57
C GLU A 314 -5.57 26.79 -28.84
N PHE A 315 -5.38 25.47 -28.72
CA PHE A 315 -5.49 24.54 -29.83
C PHE A 315 -6.89 24.58 -30.45
N CYS A 316 -7.94 24.50 -29.63
CA CYS A 316 -9.32 24.55 -30.08
C CYS A 316 -9.63 25.89 -30.76
N ARG A 317 -9.24 27.02 -30.15
CA ARG A 317 -9.49 28.35 -30.71
C ARG A 317 -8.84 28.56 -32.09
N GLN A 318 -7.64 28.03 -32.28
CA GLN A 318 -6.87 28.23 -33.51
C GLN A 318 -7.25 27.26 -34.62
N TYR A 319 -7.58 26.01 -34.26
CA TYR A 319 -7.60 24.91 -35.23
C TYR A 319 -8.91 24.15 -35.32
N MET A 320 -9.80 24.26 -34.31
CA MET A 320 -11.12 23.63 -34.39
C MET A 320 -12.12 24.57 -35.06
N PRO A 321 -13.03 24.02 -35.89
CA PRO A 321 -14.17 24.79 -36.39
C PRO A 321 -14.99 25.29 -35.19
N LYS A 322 -15.41 26.56 -35.22
CA LYS A 322 -16.35 27.08 -34.22
C LYS A 322 -17.64 26.27 -34.33
N GLU A 323 -18.10 25.68 -33.24
CA GLU A 323 -19.48 25.19 -33.16
C GLU A 323 -20.39 26.42 -33.35
N GLU A 324 -21.21 26.41 -34.41
CA GLU A 324 -22.27 27.41 -34.64
C GLU A 324 -23.42 27.24 -33.67
#